data_AF-A0A6G2DCL1-F1
#
_entry.id   AF-A0A6G2DCL1-F1
#
_cell.length_a   1.000
_cell.length_b   1.000
_cell.length_c   1.000
_cell.angle_alpha   90.00
_cell.angle_beta   90.00
_cell.angle_gamma   90.00
#
_symmetry.space_group_name_H-M   'P 1'
#
loop_
_entity.id
_entity.type
_entity.pdbx_description
1 polymer ?
#
loop_
_entity_poly.entity_id
_entity_poly.type
_entity_poly.pdbx_seq_one_letter_code
_entity_poly.pdbx_strand_id
1 'polypeptide(L)'
;IKVMDILRINGSKQKNWEGAGYTDVIGAFARGDVLMTPNGSWAITAINEQKPNFKIGTFMIPGKEKGQSLTVGAGDLAWSISATTKHPKEANAFVEYMTRPEVMQKYYDVDGSPTAIEGVKQAGEDSPLAGMTEYAFTDRHLVWLQQYWTSEADFHTLTMNYVLTGDKQGMVNDLNAFFNPMKADVE
;
A
#
# COMPACT_ATOMS: atom_id res chain seq x y z
N ILE A 1 -22.18 0.20 15.63
CA ILE A 1 -20.95 0.85 15.14
C ILE A 1 -20.49 0.02 13.95
N LYS A 2 -20.55 0.56 12.72
CA LYS A 2 -19.88 -0.07 11.59
C LYS A 2 -18.38 0.02 11.83
N VAL A 3 -17.60 -0.97 11.40
CA VAL A 3 -16.16 -1.07 11.78
C VAL A 3 -15.39 0.24 11.52
N MET A 4 -15.69 0.94 10.41
CA MET A 4 -15.04 2.22 10.07
C MET A 4 -15.53 3.44 10.87
N ASP A 5 -16.66 3.36 11.58
CA ASP A 5 -17.16 4.47 12.40
C ASP A 5 -16.22 4.77 13.58
N ILE A 6 -15.35 3.83 13.97
CA ILE A 6 -14.33 4.05 15.00
C ILE A 6 -13.38 5.20 14.64
N LEU A 7 -13.12 5.40 13.35
CA LEU A 7 -12.25 6.47 12.84
C LEU A 7 -12.91 7.84 12.91
N ARG A 8 -14.21 7.91 13.22
CA ARG A 8 -14.99 9.15 13.34
C ARG A 8 -15.13 9.63 14.78
N ILE A 9 -14.75 8.80 15.76
CA ILE A 9 -14.83 9.16 17.18
C ILE A 9 -13.96 10.41 17.45
N ASN A 10 -14.45 11.31 18.30
CA ASN A 10 -13.68 12.47 18.70
C ASN A 10 -12.39 12.03 19.41
N GLY A 11 -11.24 12.55 18.95
CA GLY A 11 -9.92 12.16 19.46
C GLY A 11 -9.34 10.88 18.85
N SER A 12 -10.02 10.22 17.91
CA SER A 12 -9.49 9.02 17.22
C SER A 12 -8.45 9.34 16.14
N LYS A 13 -8.26 10.61 15.82
CA LYS A 13 -7.39 11.13 14.77
C LYS A 13 -6.26 11.91 15.43
N GLN A 14 -5.09 11.94 14.78
CA GLN A 14 -4.03 12.84 15.20
C GLN A 14 -4.50 14.30 15.13
N LYS A 15 -3.94 15.15 15.98
CA LYS A 15 -4.23 16.59 15.94
C LYS A 15 -3.71 17.17 14.61
N ASN A 16 -4.50 18.06 13.99
CA ASN A 16 -4.19 18.68 12.70
C ASN A 16 -3.98 17.67 11.55
N TRP A 17 -4.70 16.55 11.57
CA TRP A 17 -4.60 15.51 10.56
C TRP A 17 -4.89 16.03 9.14
N GLU A 18 -5.68 17.11 9.02
CA GLU A 18 -6.07 17.73 7.74
C GLU A 18 -4.89 18.30 6.96
N GLY A 19 -3.81 18.70 7.65
CA GLY A 19 -2.61 19.28 7.04
C GLY A 19 -1.38 18.41 7.15
N ALA A 20 -1.51 17.19 7.66
CA ALA A 20 -0.37 16.30 7.89
C ALA A 20 0.10 15.65 6.58
N GLY A 21 1.40 15.75 6.30
CA GLY A 21 2.03 15.06 5.19
C GLY A 21 2.46 13.63 5.56
N TYR A 22 2.91 12.91 4.54
CA TYR A 22 3.40 11.52 4.69
C TYR A 22 4.48 11.39 5.78
N THR A 23 5.47 12.29 5.79
CA THR A 23 6.56 12.27 6.77
C THR A 23 6.10 12.56 8.19
N ASP A 24 5.07 13.40 8.36
CA ASP A 24 4.48 13.69 9.67
C ASP A 24 3.84 12.43 10.26
N VAL A 25 3.12 11.68 9.42
CA VAL A 25 2.47 10.42 9.79
C VAL A 25 3.51 9.36 10.19
N ILE A 26 4.58 9.20 9.40
CA ILE A 26 5.66 8.25 9.72
C ILE A 26 6.32 8.62 11.06
N GLY A 27 6.63 9.90 11.27
CA GLY A 27 7.22 10.38 12.51
C GLY A 27 6.31 10.21 13.72
N ALA A 28 5.02 10.56 13.59
CA ALA A 28 4.03 10.39 14.67
C ALA A 28 3.86 8.93 15.07
N PHE A 29 3.77 8.03 14.08
CA PHE A 29 3.68 6.60 14.35
C PHE A 29 4.96 6.09 15.04
N ALA A 30 6.14 6.37 14.49
CA ALA A 30 7.41 5.90 15.04
C ALA A 30 7.70 6.38 16.47
N ARG A 31 7.22 7.57 16.85
CA ARG A 31 7.30 8.08 18.24
C ARG A 31 6.26 7.49 19.19
N GLY A 32 5.27 6.78 18.67
CA GLY A 32 4.15 6.24 19.45
C GLY A 32 3.05 7.27 19.76
N ASP A 33 3.03 8.41 19.04
CA ASP A 33 2.00 9.45 19.20
C ASP A 33 0.63 8.97 18.69
N VAL A 34 0.63 7.99 17.77
CA VAL A 34 -0.57 7.35 17.20
C VAL A 34 -0.46 5.83 17.24
N LEU A 35 -1.59 5.16 17.45
CA LEU A 35 -1.64 3.70 17.60
C LEU A 35 -1.57 2.94 16.26
N MET A 36 -2.12 3.54 15.19
CA MET A 36 -2.26 2.91 13.88
C MET A 36 -2.13 3.97 12.78
N THR A 37 -1.69 3.54 11.60
CA THR A 37 -1.63 4.38 10.40
C THR A 37 -2.03 3.58 9.15
N PRO A 38 -2.90 4.11 8.27
CA PRO A 38 -3.16 3.49 6.97
C PRO A 38 -1.95 3.68 6.05
N ASN A 39 -1.30 2.60 5.66
CA ASN A 39 -0.09 2.62 4.83
C ASN A 39 0.06 1.30 4.03
N GLY A 40 0.91 1.32 3.01
CA GLY A 40 1.34 0.12 2.27
C GLY A 40 2.66 -0.47 2.79
N SER A 41 3.13 -1.54 2.14
CA SER A 41 4.34 -2.27 2.57
C SER A 41 5.59 -1.39 2.58
N TRP A 42 5.71 -0.49 1.60
CA TRP A 42 6.82 0.45 1.44
C TRP A 42 7.09 1.33 2.68
N ALA A 43 6.08 1.56 3.53
CA ALA A 43 6.23 2.40 4.72
C ALA A 43 7.10 1.73 5.81
N ILE A 44 7.20 0.40 5.84
CA ILE A 44 7.93 -0.33 6.89
C ILE A 44 9.39 0.09 6.96
N THR A 45 10.06 0.24 5.81
CA THR A 45 11.46 0.70 5.75
C THR A 45 11.61 2.08 6.37
N ALA A 46 10.79 3.05 5.94
CA ALA A 46 10.83 4.41 6.45
C ALA A 46 10.51 4.50 7.96
N ILE A 47 9.60 3.67 8.46
CA ILE A 47 9.30 3.59 9.90
C ILE A 47 10.48 2.99 10.66
N ASN A 48 11.07 1.90 10.17
CA ASN A 48 12.21 1.23 10.83
C ASN A 48 13.45 2.13 10.91
N GLU A 49 13.68 3.00 9.93
CA GLU A 49 14.75 4.00 9.97
C GLU A 49 14.61 4.99 11.13
N GLN A 50 13.38 5.25 11.60
CA GLN A 50 13.10 6.06 12.79
C GLN A 50 13.41 5.32 14.11
N LYS A 51 13.73 4.01 14.05
CA LYS A 51 14.08 3.15 15.19
C LYS A 51 13.01 3.17 16.31
N PRO A 52 11.74 2.83 16.01
CA PRO A 52 10.70 2.76 17.03
C PRO A 52 11.07 1.74 18.10
N ASN A 53 10.66 2.01 19.34
CA ASN A 53 10.93 1.14 20.49
C ASN A 53 9.85 0.07 20.71
N PHE A 54 8.99 -0.15 19.72
CA PHE A 54 7.89 -1.12 19.73
C PHE A 54 7.91 -1.98 18.47
N LYS A 55 7.22 -3.11 18.51
CA LYS A 55 7.05 -3.99 17.35
C LYS A 55 5.95 -3.45 16.43
N ILE A 56 6.21 -3.51 15.13
CA ILE A 56 5.26 -3.11 14.09
C ILE A 56 4.64 -4.36 13.50
N GLY A 57 3.36 -4.27 13.14
CA GLY A 57 2.68 -5.27 12.35
C GLY A 57 1.62 -4.61 11.48
N THR A 58 1.28 -5.27 10.39
CA THR A 58 0.19 -4.88 9.50
C THR A 58 -0.99 -5.82 9.67
N PHE A 59 -2.18 -5.28 9.46
CA PHE A 59 -3.39 -6.06 9.30
C PHE A 59 -4.25 -5.38 8.25
N MET A 60 -5.07 -6.19 7.57
CA MET A 60 -5.86 -5.69 6.46
C MET A 60 -7.12 -4.98 6.92
N ILE A 61 -7.62 -4.08 6.07
CA ILE A 61 -8.89 -3.39 6.30
C ILE A 61 -9.95 -4.47 6.53
N PRO A 62 -10.63 -4.46 7.69
CA PRO A 62 -11.58 -5.49 8.03
C PRO A 62 -12.79 -5.41 7.10
N GLY A 63 -13.21 -6.57 6.60
CA GLY A 63 -14.48 -6.71 5.89
C GLY A 63 -15.69 -6.54 6.82
N LYS A 64 -16.89 -6.68 6.26
CA LYS A 64 -18.14 -6.59 7.03
C LYS A 64 -18.26 -7.73 8.04
N GLU A 65 -17.76 -8.91 7.69
CA GLU A 65 -17.77 -10.12 8.51
C GLU A 65 -16.35 -10.68 8.67
N LYS A 66 -16.17 -11.56 9.66
CA LYS A 66 -14.89 -12.24 9.89
C LYS A 66 -14.46 -13.01 8.62
N GLY A 67 -13.19 -12.88 8.25
CA GLY A 67 -12.64 -13.55 7.05
C GLY A 67 -12.95 -12.85 5.72
N GLN A 68 -13.50 -11.63 5.75
CA GLN A 68 -13.75 -10.82 4.56
C GLN A 68 -12.72 -9.68 4.38
N SER A 69 -11.57 -9.78 5.05
CA SER A 69 -10.49 -8.83 4.85
C SER A 69 -9.94 -8.95 3.42
N LEU A 70 -9.42 -7.84 2.90
CA LEU A 70 -8.92 -7.72 1.53
C LEU A 70 -7.60 -6.94 1.55
N THR A 71 -6.71 -7.30 0.64
CA THR A 71 -5.52 -6.49 0.31
C THR A 71 -5.65 -5.86 -1.05
N VAL A 72 -5.00 -4.71 -1.23
CA VAL A 72 -4.95 -3.98 -2.50
C VAL A 72 -3.49 -3.82 -2.87
N GLY A 73 -3.14 -4.12 -4.11
CA GLY A 73 -1.76 -4.02 -4.57
C GLY A 73 -1.62 -4.08 -6.09
N ALA A 74 -0.41 -3.72 -6.52
CA ALA A 74 0.08 -3.86 -7.89
C ALA A 74 1.54 -4.31 -7.83
N GLY A 75 2.15 -4.51 -9.00
CA GLY A 75 3.60 -4.69 -9.08
C GLY A 75 4.30 -3.41 -8.64
N ASP A 76 4.97 -3.45 -7.48
CA ASP A 76 5.77 -2.34 -6.96
C ASP A 76 7.09 -2.23 -7.72
N LEU A 77 7.87 -3.33 -7.75
CA LEU A 77 9.11 -3.45 -8.51
C LEU A 77 8.96 -4.45 -9.67
N ALA A 78 9.32 -4.02 -10.88
CA ALA A 78 9.45 -4.89 -12.04
C ALA A 78 10.71 -4.57 -12.84
N TRP A 79 11.39 -5.61 -13.33
CA TRP A 79 12.48 -5.48 -14.29
C TRP A 79 11.94 -5.65 -15.70
N SER A 80 12.20 -4.67 -16.57
CA SER A 80 11.76 -4.69 -17.97
C SER A 80 12.93 -4.35 -18.89
N ILE A 81 12.99 -5.04 -20.02
CA ILE A 81 14.01 -4.78 -21.05
C ILE A 81 13.34 -3.97 -22.17
N SER A 82 13.93 -2.83 -22.51
CA SER A 82 13.47 -2.05 -23.67
C SER A 82 13.57 -2.89 -24.95
N ALA A 83 12.48 -2.93 -25.72
CA ALA A 83 12.43 -3.63 -27.00
C ALA A 83 13.44 -3.10 -28.03
N THR A 84 13.94 -1.86 -27.85
CA THR A 84 14.91 -1.21 -28.75
C THR A 84 16.32 -1.16 -28.19
N THR A 85 16.63 -1.92 -27.13
CA THR A 85 17.98 -1.95 -26.55
C THR A 85 19.04 -2.37 -27.57
N LYS A 86 20.19 -1.69 -27.56
CA LYS A 86 21.38 -2.07 -28.34
C LYS A 86 22.18 -3.20 -27.67
N HIS A 87 21.82 -3.58 -26.44
CA HIS A 87 22.53 -4.54 -25.61
C HIS A 87 21.59 -5.64 -25.08
N PRO A 88 20.92 -6.42 -25.96
CA PRO A 88 19.91 -7.39 -25.54
C PRO A 88 20.50 -8.54 -24.73
N LYS A 89 21.75 -8.96 -25.00
CA LYS A 89 22.38 -10.07 -24.29
C LYS A 89 22.70 -9.69 -22.84
N GLU A 90 23.29 -8.51 -22.66
CA GLU A 90 23.69 -7.96 -21.36
C GLU A 90 22.45 -7.63 -20.50
N ALA A 91 21.42 -7.03 -21.11
CA ALA A 91 20.16 -6.74 -20.41
C ALA A 91 19.47 -8.03 -19.94
N ASN A 92 19.42 -9.06 -20.78
CA ASN A 92 18.86 -10.36 -20.38
C ASN A 92 19.68 -11.02 -19.27
N ALA A 93 21.02 -10.98 -19.35
CA ALA A 93 21.88 -11.52 -18.30
C ALA A 93 21.66 -10.82 -16.95
N PHE A 94 21.44 -9.50 -16.97
CA PHE A 94 21.14 -8.73 -15.76
C PHE A 94 19.78 -9.12 -15.16
N VAL A 95 18.71 -9.14 -15.97
CA VAL A 95 17.38 -9.53 -15.49
C VAL A 95 17.38 -10.96 -14.97
N GLU A 96 17.99 -11.89 -15.70
CA GLU A 96 18.15 -13.28 -15.27
C GLU A 96 18.83 -13.36 -13.90
N TYR A 97 19.98 -12.68 -13.72
CA TYR A 97 20.68 -12.62 -12.44
C TYR A 97 19.80 -12.08 -11.32
N MET A 98 19.10 -10.97 -11.54
CA MET A 98 18.21 -10.36 -10.53
C MET A 98 17.03 -11.25 -10.17
N THR A 99 16.58 -12.11 -11.08
CA THR A 99 15.47 -13.05 -10.83
C THR A 99 15.91 -14.38 -10.20
N ARG A 100 17.20 -14.59 -9.94
CA ARG A 100 17.66 -15.79 -9.22
C ARG A 100 17.22 -15.75 -7.76
N PRO A 101 16.74 -16.86 -7.18
CA PRO A 101 16.24 -16.87 -5.81
C PRO A 101 17.23 -16.34 -4.78
N GLU A 102 18.51 -16.72 -4.87
CA GLU A 102 19.56 -16.28 -3.93
C GLU A 102 19.95 -14.80 -4.08
N VAL A 103 19.69 -14.22 -5.25
CA VAL A 103 19.92 -12.79 -5.50
C VAL A 103 18.73 -11.99 -5.00
N MET A 104 17.52 -12.40 -5.37
CA MET A 104 16.29 -11.74 -4.91
C MET A 104 16.11 -11.88 -3.39
N GLN A 105 16.57 -12.97 -2.77
CA GLN A 105 16.53 -13.13 -1.31
C GLN A 105 17.19 -11.94 -0.59
N LYS A 106 18.33 -11.45 -1.09
CA LYS A 106 19.03 -10.31 -0.47
C LYS A 106 18.21 -9.02 -0.51
N TYR A 107 17.44 -8.84 -1.58
CA TYR A 107 16.52 -7.71 -1.69
C TYR A 107 15.32 -7.90 -0.75
N TYR A 108 14.72 -9.10 -0.76
CA TYR A 108 13.61 -9.45 0.12
C TYR A 108 13.95 -9.29 1.60
N ASP A 109 15.16 -9.65 2.02
CA ASP A 109 15.58 -9.53 3.43
C ASP A 109 15.59 -8.07 3.94
N VAL A 110 15.63 -7.09 3.04
CA VAL A 110 15.55 -5.66 3.35
C VAL A 110 14.14 -5.12 3.16
N ASP A 111 13.51 -5.48 2.04
CA ASP A 111 12.20 -4.95 1.64
C ASP A 111 11.01 -5.65 2.33
N GLY A 112 11.04 -6.98 2.37
CA GLY A 112 10.05 -7.83 3.01
C GLY A 112 8.73 -8.02 2.25
N SER A 113 8.51 -7.31 1.13
CA SER A 113 7.23 -7.40 0.39
C SER A 113 7.07 -8.74 -0.31
N PRO A 114 5.83 -9.26 -0.46
CA PRO A 114 5.55 -10.47 -1.20
C PRO A 114 6.12 -10.43 -2.63
N THR A 115 6.76 -11.50 -3.07
CA THR A 115 7.40 -11.59 -4.40
C THR A 115 6.87 -12.75 -5.22
N ALA A 116 6.84 -12.57 -6.54
CA ALA A 116 6.50 -13.60 -7.51
C ALA A 116 7.70 -14.48 -7.91
N ILE A 117 8.92 -14.17 -7.47
CA ILE A 117 10.10 -15.00 -7.75
C ILE A 117 10.05 -16.25 -6.87
N GLU A 118 9.91 -17.41 -7.51
CA GLU A 118 9.90 -18.71 -6.86
C GLU A 118 11.23 -18.98 -6.13
N GLY A 119 11.18 -19.72 -5.01
CA GLY A 119 12.37 -20.13 -4.25
C GLY A 119 12.90 -19.09 -3.25
N VAL A 120 12.38 -17.86 -3.25
CA VAL A 120 12.64 -16.89 -2.16
C VAL A 120 11.94 -17.35 -0.88
N LYS A 121 12.68 -17.41 0.21
CA LYS A 121 12.17 -17.73 1.54
C LYS A 121 11.55 -16.48 2.14
N GLN A 122 10.24 -16.46 2.18
CA GLN A 122 9.48 -15.37 2.79
C GLN A 122 9.45 -15.51 4.32
N ALA A 123 9.41 -14.38 5.02
CA ALA A 123 9.52 -14.30 6.49
C ALA A 123 8.31 -14.90 7.23
N GLY A 124 7.21 -15.19 6.53
CA GLY A 124 6.04 -15.85 7.11
C GLY A 124 5.34 -15.00 8.18
N GLU A 125 4.83 -15.66 9.22
CA GLU A 125 3.99 -15.06 10.27
C GLU A 125 4.75 -14.05 11.16
N ASP A 126 6.08 -14.17 11.27
CA ASP A 126 6.91 -13.27 12.08
C ASP A 126 7.18 -11.93 11.37
N SER A 127 6.80 -11.80 10.10
CA SER A 127 6.97 -10.57 9.32
C SER A 127 6.07 -9.44 9.83
N PRO A 128 6.56 -8.18 9.89
CA PRO A 128 5.67 -7.03 10.08
C PRO A 128 4.63 -6.90 8.93
N LEU A 129 4.88 -7.55 7.78
CA LEU A 129 4.00 -7.60 6.63
C LEU A 129 3.12 -8.86 6.56
N ALA A 130 3.11 -9.71 7.59
CA ALA A 130 2.40 -11.00 7.59
C ALA A 130 0.90 -10.83 7.28
N GLY A 131 0.24 -9.85 7.88
CA GLY A 131 -1.19 -9.60 7.65
C GLY A 131 -1.53 -9.24 6.20
N MET A 132 -0.61 -8.58 5.49
CA MET A 132 -0.76 -8.32 4.04
C MET A 132 -0.44 -9.55 3.20
N THR A 133 0.64 -10.24 3.55
CA THR A 133 1.14 -11.41 2.83
C THR A 133 0.14 -12.56 2.84
N GLU A 134 -0.66 -12.70 3.90
CA GLU A 134 -1.76 -13.68 4.00
C GLU A 134 -2.72 -13.63 2.79
N TYR A 135 -2.97 -12.44 2.25
CA TYR A 135 -3.91 -12.23 1.16
C TYR A 135 -3.24 -11.98 -0.19
N ALA A 136 -1.93 -11.74 -0.23
CA ALA A 136 -1.20 -11.51 -1.46
C ALA A 136 -1.29 -12.73 -2.38
N PHE A 137 -1.44 -12.48 -3.69
CA PHE A 137 -1.59 -13.52 -4.73
C PHE A 137 -2.81 -14.46 -4.56
N THR A 138 -3.82 -14.06 -3.79
CA THR A 138 -5.10 -14.78 -3.64
C THR A 138 -6.25 -14.06 -4.33
N ASP A 139 -7.46 -14.65 -4.32
CA ASP A 139 -8.70 -13.99 -4.75
C ASP A 139 -9.11 -12.79 -3.84
N ARG A 140 -8.41 -12.61 -2.71
CA ARG A 140 -8.55 -11.46 -1.80
C ARG A 140 -7.55 -10.33 -2.09
N HIS A 141 -6.72 -10.47 -3.12
CA HIS A 141 -5.84 -9.43 -3.62
C HIS A 141 -6.54 -8.63 -4.72
N LEU A 142 -7.03 -7.45 -4.40
CA LEU A 142 -7.60 -6.52 -5.36
C LEU A 142 -6.51 -5.78 -6.10
N VAL A 143 -6.72 -5.57 -7.40
CA VAL A 143 -5.83 -4.77 -8.24
C VAL A 143 -5.88 -3.31 -7.83
N TRP A 144 -4.71 -2.70 -7.69
CA TRP A 144 -4.55 -1.27 -7.51
C TRP A 144 -4.90 -0.54 -8.83
N LEU A 145 -6.12 -0.01 -8.92
CA LEU A 145 -6.65 0.57 -10.15
C LEU A 145 -6.11 1.97 -10.50
N GLN A 146 -5.35 2.59 -9.61
CA GLN A 146 -4.99 4.02 -9.76
C GLN A 146 -4.06 4.30 -10.94
N GLN A 147 -3.34 3.30 -11.45
CA GLN A 147 -2.56 3.43 -12.69
C GLN A 147 -3.42 3.83 -13.91
N TYR A 148 -4.75 3.69 -13.81
CA TYR A 148 -5.71 4.06 -14.85
C TYR A 148 -6.41 5.40 -14.57
N TRP A 149 -6.04 6.12 -13.51
CA TRP A 149 -6.69 7.36 -13.09
C TRP A 149 -5.73 8.55 -13.19
N THR A 150 -6.29 9.76 -13.29
CA THR A 150 -5.49 10.99 -13.48
C THR A 150 -4.69 11.40 -12.26
N SER A 151 -5.10 11.00 -11.05
CA SER A 151 -4.42 11.33 -9.80
C SER A 151 -4.73 10.31 -8.69
N GLU A 152 -3.71 9.59 -8.26
CA GLU A 152 -3.75 8.70 -7.10
C GLU A 152 -4.00 9.46 -5.80
N ALA A 153 -3.26 10.56 -5.58
CA ALA A 153 -3.30 11.32 -4.35
C ALA A 153 -4.67 11.95 -4.10
N ASP A 154 -5.33 12.45 -5.16
CA ASP A 154 -6.67 13.00 -5.04
C ASP A 154 -7.67 11.91 -4.69
N PHE A 155 -7.65 10.77 -5.39
CA PHE A 155 -8.55 9.65 -5.07
C PHE A 155 -8.39 9.18 -3.62
N HIS A 156 -7.15 9.04 -3.13
CA HIS A 156 -6.87 8.73 -1.73
C HIS A 156 -7.46 9.76 -0.77
N THR A 157 -7.27 11.04 -1.06
CA THR A 157 -7.79 12.14 -0.23
C THR A 157 -9.32 12.11 -0.17
N LEU A 158 -9.99 11.97 -1.31
CA LEU A 158 -11.45 11.93 -1.39
C LEU A 158 -12.03 10.72 -0.63
N THR A 159 -11.43 9.55 -0.80
CA THR A 159 -11.90 8.32 -0.11
C THR A 159 -11.64 8.39 1.39
N MET A 160 -10.49 8.89 1.83
CA MET A 160 -10.19 9.09 3.25
C MET A 160 -11.09 10.16 3.88
N ASN A 161 -11.40 11.25 3.17
CA ASN A 161 -12.36 12.25 3.65
C ASN A 161 -13.71 11.61 3.98
N TYR A 162 -14.24 10.77 3.10
CA TYR A 162 -15.49 10.03 3.39
C TYR A 162 -15.36 9.10 4.59
N VAL A 163 -14.25 8.37 4.70
CA VAL A 163 -14.00 7.49 5.86
C VAL A 163 -14.04 8.29 7.16
N LEU A 164 -13.42 9.47 7.19
CA LEU A 164 -13.29 10.29 8.39
C LEU A 164 -14.54 11.12 8.71
N THR A 165 -15.30 11.58 7.71
CA THR A 165 -16.48 12.45 7.90
C THR A 165 -17.80 11.68 7.88
N GLY A 166 -17.89 10.62 7.07
CA GLY A 166 -19.14 9.91 6.78
C GLY A 166 -20.08 10.64 5.84
N ASP A 167 -19.65 11.74 5.22
CA ASP A 167 -20.45 12.49 4.25
C ASP A 167 -20.54 11.73 2.92
N LYS A 168 -21.62 10.96 2.78
CA LYS A 168 -21.91 10.20 1.56
C LYS A 168 -22.17 11.10 0.36
N GLN A 169 -22.84 12.23 0.55
CA GLN A 169 -23.20 13.09 -0.57
C GLN A 169 -21.95 13.84 -1.06
N GLY A 170 -21.11 14.30 -0.13
CA GLY A 170 -19.78 14.82 -0.43
C GLY A 170 -18.97 13.82 -1.25
N MET A 171 -18.85 12.57 -0.80
CA MET A 171 -18.15 11.51 -1.55
C MET A 171 -18.68 11.34 -2.98
N VAL A 172 -20.00 11.31 -3.16
CA VAL A 172 -20.62 11.17 -4.49
C VAL A 172 -20.26 12.37 -5.38
N ASN A 173 -20.33 13.58 -4.85
CA ASN A 173 -20.00 14.79 -5.60
C ASN A 173 -18.51 14.81 -5.99
N ASP A 174 -17.64 14.47 -5.03
CA ASP A 174 -16.19 14.43 -5.20
C ASP A 174 -15.76 13.38 -6.23
N LEU A 175 -16.29 12.16 -6.15
CA LEU A 175 -15.99 11.11 -7.12
C LEU A 175 -16.52 11.47 -8.51
N ASN A 176 -17.69 12.10 -8.62
CA ASN A 176 -18.18 12.58 -9.91
C ASN A 176 -17.24 13.64 -10.49
N ALA A 177 -16.81 14.61 -9.69
CA ALA A 177 -15.85 15.62 -10.13
C ALA A 177 -14.52 14.98 -10.58
N PHE A 178 -14.00 14.02 -9.82
CA PHE A 178 -12.77 13.29 -10.12
C PHE A 178 -12.85 12.49 -11.44
N PHE A 179 -13.92 11.72 -11.65
CA PHE A 179 -14.04 10.84 -12.81
C PHE A 179 -14.62 11.51 -14.07
N ASN A 180 -15.30 12.65 -13.96
CA ASN A 180 -15.92 13.30 -15.11
C ASN A 180 -14.94 13.64 -16.25
N PRO A 181 -13.72 14.18 -15.99
CA PRO A 181 -12.74 14.42 -17.04
C PRO A 181 -12.35 13.13 -17.79
N MET A 182 -12.20 12.02 -17.08
CA MET A 182 -11.78 10.73 -17.65
C MET A 182 -12.83 10.08 -18.56
N LYS A 183 -14.10 10.52 -18.48
CA LYS A 183 -15.16 10.04 -19.37
C LYS A 183 -15.03 10.63 -20.79
N ALA A 184 -14.38 11.79 -20.91
CA ALA A 184 -14.19 12.46 -22.20
C ALA A 184 -13.03 11.88 -23.02
N ASP A 185 -12.10 11.17 -22.38
CA ASP A 185 -10.90 10.59 -23.02
C ASP A 185 -11.13 9.16 -23.56
N VAL A 186 -12.39 8.69 -23.61
CA VAL A 186 -12.76 7.32 -24.06
C VAL A 186 -13.43 7.32 -25.46
N GLU A 187 -13.36 8.44 -26.19
CA GLU A 187 -13.68 8.53 -27.63
C GLU A 187 -12.41 8.49 -28.48
#